data_AF-A0A1Y0BA74-F1
#
_entry.id   AF-A0A1Y0BA74-F1
#
_cell.length_a   1.000
_cell.length_b   1.000
_cell.length_c   1.000
_cell.angle_alpha   90.00
_cell.angle_beta   90.00
_cell.angle_gamma   90.00
#
_symmetry.space_group_name_H-M   'P 1'
#
loop_
_entity.id
_entity.type
_entity.pdbx_description
1 polymer ?
#
loop_
_entity_poly.entity_id
_entity_poly.type
_entity_poly.pdbx_seq_one_letter_code
_entity_poly.pdbx_strand_id
1 'polypeptide(L)'
;MTNEQIDGLIDQLNTAAGSAVIIPRALTEKVAVAHVWPRDLSDYIQVSPDRFFFVKADGRDYVGAVQDGGPSDMHVYIKRDFRGQGILATALDDVIFPWLAQVDGRSEQRLTFQEPKVKRHFAGRLGFRSTGELSSRRSLQAYRKRCVDFVPSPSITAAAFADMKQRLDRASQWVEMVRVQVESHGLGRDGSKTAADLRKALNCLGGLDDRIRYDANDAQGIWL
;
A
#
# COMPACT_ATOMS: atom_id res chain seq x y z
N MET A 1 -10.44 3.81 -5.67
CA MET A 1 -11.28 2.59 -5.50
C MET A 1 -12.71 3.01 -5.20
N THR A 2 -13.68 2.10 -5.22
CA THR A 2 -15.02 2.36 -4.65
C THR A 2 -15.05 2.00 -3.16
N ASN A 3 -16.10 2.41 -2.46
CA ASN A 3 -16.27 2.09 -1.04
C ASN A 3 -16.43 0.58 -0.81
N GLU A 4 -17.11 -0.11 -1.72
CA GLU A 4 -17.35 -1.56 -1.68
C GLU A 4 -16.04 -2.34 -1.85
N GLN A 5 -15.11 -1.83 -2.68
CA GLN A 5 -13.78 -2.41 -2.82
C GLN A 5 -12.97 -2.28 -1.54
N ILE A 6 -13.02 -1.11 -0.89
CA ILE A 6 -12.29 -0.87 0.37
C ILE A 6 -12.90 -1.72 1.50
N ASP A 7 -14.23 -1.86 1.55
CA ASP A 7 -14.92 -2.72 2.50
C ASP A 7 -14.46 -4.19 2.36
N GLY A 8 -14.38 -4.68 1.11
CA GLY A 8 -13.86 -6.03 0.83
C GLY A 8 -12.41 -6.24 1.27
N LEU A 9 -11.55 -5.23 1.14
CA LEU A 9 -10.17 -5.30 1.66
C LEU A 9 -10.12 -5.38 3.18
N ILE A 10 -11.01 -4.66 3.87
CA ILE A 10 -11.14 -4.72 5.33
C ILE A 10 -11.59 -6.12 5.76
N ASP A 11 -12.60 -6.69 5.09
CA ASP A 11 -13.07 -8.04 5.37
C ASP A 11 -12.00 -9.10 5.14
N GLN A 12 -11.24 -8.98 4.05
CA GLN A 12 -10.12 -9.87 3.76
C GLN A 12 -9.05 -9.81 4.85
N LEU A 13 -8.71 -8.63 5.36
CA LEU A 13 -7.73 -8.49 6.45
C LEU A 13 -8.21 -9.13 7.75
N ASN A 14 -9.51 -9.05 8.05
CA ASN A 14 -10.08 -9.63 9.27
C ASN A 14 -10.25 -11.15 9.19
N THR A 15 -10.54 -11.69 7.99
CA THR A 15 -10.85 -13.11 7.80
C THR A 15 -9.69 -13.92 7.22
N ALA A 16 -8.62 -13.25 6.79
CA ALA A 16 -7.52 -13.82 6.00
C ALA A 16 -7.99 -14.52 4.70
N ALA A 17 -9.17 -14.16 4.18
CA ALA A 17 -9.76 -14.74 3.00
C ALA A 17 -9.98 -13.69 1.90
N GLY A 18 -9.40 -13.93 0.73
CA GLY A 18 -9.58 -13.07 -0.45
C GLY A 18 -8.41 -13.19 -1.43
N SER A 19 -8.53 -12.49 -2.56
CA SER A 19 -7.58 -12.56 -3.68
C SER A 19 -6.56 -11.42 -3.70
N ALA A 20 -6.73 -10.38 -2.89
CA ALA A 20 -5.76 -9.28 -2.84
C ALA A 20 -4.48 -9.72 -2.14
N VAL A 21 -3.32 -9.20 -2.57
CA VAL A 21 -2.09 -9.33 -1.78
C VAL A 21 -2.01 -8.12 -0.87
N ILE A 22 -2.05 -8.35 0.45
CA ILE A 22 -2.00 -7.30 1.46
C ILE A 22 -0.80 -7.57 2.37
N ILE A 23 0.13 -6.62 2.44
CA ILE A 23 1.30 -6.70 3.32
C ILE A 23 1.15 -5.62 4.40
N PRO A 24 0.53 -5.94 5.55
CA PRO A 24 0.32 -4.98 6.62
C PRO A 24 1.54 -4.89 7.58
N ARG A 25 1.74 -3.70 8.13
CA ARG A 25 2.67 -3.40 9.22
C ARG A 25 1.95 -2.53 10.24
N ALA A 26 1.86 -2.98 11.49
CA ALA A 26 1.31 -2.16 12.56
C ALA A 26 2.13 -0.87 12.71
N LEU A 27 1.45 0.27 12.76
CA LEU A 27 2.04 1.54 13.21
C LEU A 27 1.79 1.73 14.70
N THR A 28 0.58 1.37 15.15
CA THR A 28 0.17 1.31 16.55
C THR A 28 -0.83 0.16 16.70
N GLU A 29 -1.35 -0.08 17.91
CA GLU A 29 -2.45 -1.02 18.12
C GLU A 29 -3.74 -0.64 17.36
N LYS A 30 -3.89 0.64 16.99
CA LYS A 30 -5.10 1.17 16.34
C LYS A 30 -4.99 1.29 14.83
N VAL A 31 -3.78 1.38 14.29
CA VAL A 31 -3.57 1.63 12.87
C VAL A 31 -2.43 0.77 12.33
N ALA A 32 -2.67 0.13 11.19
CA ALA A 32 -1.64 -0.51 10.39
C ALA A 32 -1.48 0.23 9.06
N VAL A 33 -0.26 0.37 8.58
CA VAL A 33 0.01 0.75 7.19
C VAL A 33 0.17 -0.52 6.37
N ALA A 34 -0.29 -0.53 5.12
CA ALA A 34 -0.17 -1.69 4.26
C ALA A 34 0.08 -1.30 2.80
N HIS A 35 0.78 -2.19 2.11
CA HIS A 35 0.86 -2.21 0.66
C HIS A 35 -0.15 -3.22 0.12
N VAL A 36 -1.00 -2.78 -0.80
CA VAL A 36 -2.14 -3.54 -1.31
C VAL A 36 -2.05 -3.66 -2.83
N TRP A 37 -2.09 -4.89 -3.32
CA TRP A 37 -2.41 -5.22 -4.70
C TRP A 37 -3.86 -5.71 -4.76
N PRO A 38 -4.80 -4.91 -5.29
CA PRO A 38 -6.24 -5.17 -5.17
C PRO A 38 -6.76 -6.34 -6.02
N ARG A 39 -5.93 -6.91 -6.88
CA ARG A 39 -6.24 -8.05 -7.72
C ARG A 39 -5.07 -9.02 -7.70
N ASP A 40 -5.35 -10.24 -8.16
CA ASP A 40 -4.31 -11.20 -8.45
C ASP A 40 -3.28 -10.56 -9.39
N LEU A 41 -2.00 -10.80 -9.10
CA LEU A 41 -0.87 -10.24 -9.85
C LEU A 41 -0.80 -10.82 -11.28
N SER A 42 -1.62 -11.82 -11.59
CA SER A 42 -1.74 -12.46 -12.90
C SER A 42 -2.02 -11.48 -14.04
N ASP A 43 -2.76 -10.39 -13.77
CA ASP A 43 -3.25 -9.51 -14.83
C ASP A 43 -2.27 -8.38 -15.18
N TYR A 44 -1.28 -8.07 -14.31
CA TYR A 44 -0.39 -6.93 -14.51
C TYR A 44 0.99 -7.10 -13.87
N ILE A 45 2.03 -7.06 -14.71
CA ILE A 45 3.45 -7.16 -14.29
C ILE A 45 4.00 -5.83 -13.72
N GLN A 46 3.28 -4.72 -13.85
CA GLN A 46 3.76 -3.37 -13.52
C GLN A 46 2.78 -2.54 -12.69
N VAL A 47 2.05 -3.15 -11.75
CA VAL A 47 1.20 -2.38 -10.82
C VAL A 47 1.95 -2.17 -9.51
N SER A 48 2.31 -0.91 -9.26
CA SER A 48 2.77 -0.49 -7.93
C SER A 48 1.65 -0.71 -6.91
N PRO A 49 1.97 -1.17 -5.69
CA PRO A 49 0.96 -1.34 -4.66
C PRO A 49 0.36 0.02 -4.29
N ASP A 50 -0.93 0.02 -4.02
CA ASP A 50 -1.58 1.11 -3.32
C ASP A 50 -1.17 1.10 -1.84
N ARG A 51 -0.97 2.28 -1.25
CA ARG A 51 -0.74 2.39 0.20
C ARG A 51 -2.05 2.64 0.91
N PHE A 52 -2.30 1.86 1.95
CA PHE A 52 -3.46 2.00 2.82
C PHE A 52 -3.05 2.17 4.27
N PHE A 53 -3.83 2.93 5.03
CA PHE A 53 -3.85 2.89 6.48
C PHE A 53 -5.14 2.21 6.93
N PHE A 54 -5.03 1.01 7.48
CA PHE A 54 -6.15 0.26 8.03
C PHE A 54 -6.35 0.63 9.50
N VAL A 55 -7.58 0.91 9.88
CA VAL A 55 -7.97 1.44 11.19
C VAL A 55 -8.75 0.38 11.95
N LYS A 56 -8.35 0.12 13.20
CA LYS A 56 -9.00 -0.83 14.10
C LYS A 56 -9.96 -0.15 15.07
N ALA A 57 -11.06 -0.83 15.35
CA ALA A 57 -11.85 -0.57 16.56
C ALA A 57 -11.29 -1.44 17.69
N ASP A 58 -11.06 -0.83 18.86
CA ASP A 58 -10.66 -1.51 20.11
C ASP A 58 -9.47 -2.48 19.98
N GLY A 59 -8.56 -2.21 19.03
CA GLY A 59 -7.33 -2.99 18.82
C GLY A 59 -7.50 -4.36 18.14
N ARG A 60 -8.74 -4.80 17.89
CA ARG A 60 -9.03 -6.13 17.33
C ARG A 60 -9.30 -6.07 15.83
N ASP A 61 -10.49 -5.64 15.44
CA ASP A 61 -10.97 -5.74 14.08
C ASP A 61 -10.71 -4.46 13.30
N TYR A 62 -10.28 -4.61 12.05
CA TYR A 62 -10.23 -3.49 11.12
C TYR A 62 -11.66 -3.09 10.75
N VAL A 63 -11.96 -1.79 10.91
CA VAL A 63 -13.30 -1.22 10.68
C VAL A 63 -13.28 -0.06 9.68
N GLY A 64 -12.09 0.33 9.23
CA GLY A 64 -11.91 1.39 8.27
C GLY A 64 -10.58 1.31 7.55
N ALA A 65 -10.49 2.09 6.48
CA ALA A 65 -9.25 2.28 5.76
C ALA A 65 -9.16 3.67 5.14
N VAL A 66 -7.92 4.15 5.00
CA VAL A 66 -7.56 5.35 4.27
C VAL A 66 -6.62 4.94 3.15
N GLN A 67 -7.09 4.97 1.91
CA GLN A 67 -6.22 4.88 0.74
C GLN A 67 -5.44 6.19 0.62
N ASP A 68 -4.13 6.10 0.58
CA ASP A 68 -3.25 7.25 0.42
C ASP A 68 -2.87 7.44 -1.04
N GLY A 69 -3.53 8.40 -1.70
CA GLY A 69 -3.26 8.83 -3.07
C GLY A 69 -2.12 9.84 -3.17
N GLY A 70 -1.29 9.97 -2.12
CA GLY A 70 -0.22 10.95 -2.07
C GLY A 70 -0.65 12.29 -1.44
N PRO A 71 0.16 13.34 -1.60
CA PRO A 71 -0.12 14.65 -0.99
C PRO A 71 -1.43 15.30 -1.44
N SER A 72 -1.94 14.87 -2.60
CA SER A 72 -3.08 15.49 -3.28
C SER A 72 -4.43 14.88 -2.90
N ASP A 73 -4.45 13.62 -2.46
CA ASP A 73 -5.72 12.93 -2.26
C ASP A 73 -5.66 11.80 -1.23
N MET A 74 -6.79 11.56 -0.56
CA MET A 74 -7.01 10.36 0.26
C MET A 74 -8.44 9.89 0.08
N HIS A 75 -8.61 8.58 -0.12
CA HIS A 75 -9.94 7.97 -0.07
C HIS A 75 -10.15 7.38 1.31
N VAL A 76 -11.20 7.83 2.01
CA VAL A 76 -11.49 7.36 3.37
C VAL A 76 -12.78 6.57 3.41
N TYR A 77 -12.75 5.41 4.06
CA TYR A 77 -13.92 4.57 4.29
C TYR A 77 -13.95 4.03 5.73
N ILE A 78 -15.14 4.01 6.32
CA ILE A 78 -15.43 3.44 7.65
C ILE A 78 -16.72 2.63 7.53
N LYS A 79 -16.72 1.41 8.06
CA LYS A 79 -17.89 0.54 8.15
C LYS A 79 -19.05 1.25 8.84
N ARG A 80 -20.26 1.03 8.32
CA ARG A 80 -21.46 1.79 8.72
C ARG A 80 -21.68 1.83 10.24
N ASP A 81 -21.50 0.70 10.91
CA ASP A 81 -21.78 0.54 12.34
C ASP A 81 -20.77 1.29 13.23
N PHE A 82 -19.62 1.66 12.67
CA PHE A 82 -18.53 2.36 13.37
C PHE A 82 -18.47 3.86 13.07
N ARG A 83 -19.41 4.38 12.27
CA ARG A 83 -19.47 5.81 11.93
C ARG A 83 -19.95 6.65 13.11
N GLY A 84 -19.48 7.89 13.17
CA GLY A 84 -19.87 8.86 14.22
C GLY A 84 -19.21 8.63 15.58
N GLN A 85 -18.42 7.57 15.75
CA GLN A 85 -17.76 7.21 17.01
C GLN A 85 -16.38 7.88 17.20
N GLY A 86 -15.99 8.80 16.32
CA GLY A 86 -14.68 9.48 16.38
C GLY A 86 -13.46 8.65 15.96
N ILE A 87 -13.60 7.34 15.75
CA ILE A 87 -12.53 6.38 15.40
C ILE A 87 -11.60 6.92 14.30
N LEU A 88 -12.17 7.38 13.19
CA LEU A 88 -11.38 7.91 12.07
C LEU A 88 -10.63 9.19 12.43
N ALA A 89 -11.28 10.12 13.14
CA ALA A 89 -10.66 11.38 13.52
C ALA A 89 -9.46 11.13 14.43
N THR A 90 -9.62 10.23 15.40
CA THR A 90 -8.54 9.76 16.28
C THR A 90 -7.43 9.09 15.48
N ALA A 91 -7.75 8.17 14.58
CA ALA A 91 -6.74 7.50 13.76
C ALA A 91 -5.94 8.48 12.89
N LEU A 92 -6.62 9.47 12.30
CA LEU A 92 -5.99 10.52 11.51
C LEU A 92 -5.08 11.40 12.36
N ASP A 93 -5.57 11.94 13.47
CA ASP A 93 -4.84 12.94 14.25
C ASP A 93 -3.72 12.34 15.10
N ASP A 94 -3.93 11.15 15.66
CA ASP A 94 -2.99 10.55 16.61
C ASP A 94 -1.95 9.69 15.92
N VAL A 95 -2.21 9.19 14.71
CA VAL A 95 -1.31 8.23 14.04
C VAL A 95 -1.00 8.60 12.60
N ILE A 96 -2.01 8.69 11.73
CA ILE A 96 -1.77 8.78 10.27
C ILE A 96 -1.11 10.11 9.89
N PHE A 97 -1.64 11.25 10.34
CA PHE A 97 -1.04 12.56 10.04
C PHE A 97 0.34 12.75 10.66
N PRO A 98 0.60 12.36 11.92
CA PRO A 98 1.97 12.27 12.44
C PRO A 98 2.89 11.43 11.58
N TRP A 99 2.46 10.23 11.17
CA TRP A 99 3.28 9.35 10.35
C TRP A 99 3.59 10.00 8.99
N LEU A 100 2.58 10.57 8.33
CA LEU A 100 2.75 11.29 7.06
C LEU A 100 3.68 12.51 7.20
N ALA A 101 3.66 13.21 8.34
CA ALA A 101 4.50 14.38 8.56
C ALA A 101 5.95 14.02 8.87
N GLN A 102 6.17 12.99 9.68
CA GLN A 102 7.47 12.62 10.23
C GLN A 102 8.23 11.64 9.34
N VAL A 103 7.54 10.63 8.81
CA VAL A 103 8.16 9.54 8.03
C VAL A 103 8.16 9.88 6.54
N ASP A 104 7.01 10.33 6.02
CA ASP A 104 6.91 10.75 4.60
C ASP A 104 7.39 12.20 4.38
N GLY A 105 7.62 12.98 5.43
CA GLY A 105 8.06 14.38 5.35
C GLY A 105 7.00 15.37 4.87
N ARG A 106 5.73 14.96 4.74
CA ARG A 106 4.65 15.82 4.21
C ARG A 106 4.45 17.06 5.08
N SER A 107 4.27 18.19 4.42
CA SER A 107 3.95 19.47 5.09
C SER A 107 2.45 19.75 5.13
N GLU A 108 1.67 19.15 4.22
CA GLU A 108 0.23 19.28 4.13
C GLU A 108 -0.42 18.03 3.54
N GLN A 109 -1.72 17.88 3.77
CA GLN A 109 -2.59 16.92 3.10
C GLN A 109 -3.74 17.64 2.44
N ARG A 110 -4.06 17.25 1.20
CA ARG A 110 -5.22 17.73 0.46
C ARG A 110 -6.28 16.64 0.35
N LEU A 111 -7.53 17.08 0.26
CA LEU A 111 -8.70 16.24 0.04
C LEU A 111 -9.56 16.85 -1.08
N THR A 112 -10.01 15.99 -1.97
CA THR A 112 -11.02 16.32 -2.97
C THR A 112 -12.32 15.61 -2.64
N PHE A 113 -13.44 16.29 -2.82
CA PHE A 113 -14.76 15.78 -2.51
C PHE A 113 -15.61 15.73 -3.77
N GLN A 114 -16.45 14.71 -3.91
CA GLN A 114 -17.44 14.68 -5.00
C GLN A 114 -18.65 15.56 -4.69
N GLU A 115 -18.98 15.72 -3.40
CA GLU A 115 -20.18 16.44 -2.97
C GLU A 115 -19.87 17.57 -1.96
N PRO A 116 -20.41 18.79 -2.16
CA PRO A 116 -20.21 19.90 -1.24
C PRO A 116 -20.75 19.63 0.18
N LYS A 117 -21.81 18.84 0.32
CA LYS A 117 -22.40 18.48 1.62
C LYS A 117 -21.45 17.62 2.45
N VAL A 118 -20.86 16.59 1.82
CA VAL A 118 -19.86 15.72 2.45
C VAL A 118 -18.65 16.54 2.89
N LYS A 119 -18.17 17.44 2.04
CA LYS A 119 -17.09 18.36 2.38
C LYS A 119 -17.38 19.18 3.63
N ARG A 120 -18.54 19.83 3.72
CA ARG A 120 -18.90 20.65 4.89
C ARG A 120 -18.90 19.83 6.18
N HIS A 121 -19.42 18.61 6.12
CA HIS A 121 -19.50 17.74 7.30
C HIS A 121 -18.12 17.20 7.72
N PHE A 122 -17.30 16.80 6.75
CA PHE A 122 -16.05 16.08 6.98
C PHE A 122 -14.85 17.00 7.20
N ALA A 123 -14.67 17.99 6.31
CA ALA A 123 -13.47 18.84 6.31
C ALA A 123 -13.37 19.68 7.59
N GLY A 124 -14.48 20.33 8.00
CA GLY A 124 -14.48 21.20 9.17
C GLY A 124 -14.17 20.47 10.49
N ARG A 125 -14.73 19.26 10.66
CA ARG A 125 -14.52 18.44 11.87
C ARG A 125 -13.10 17.90 11.98
N LEU A 126 -12.44 17.68 10.84
CA LEU A 126 -11.07 17.18 10.77
C LEU A 126 -10.06 18.31 10.55
N GLY A 127 -10.38 19.56 10.88
CA GLY A 127 -9.44 20.68 10.81
C GLY A 127 -8.93 21.04 9.41
N PHE A 128 -9.58 20.55 8.35
CA PHE A 128 -9.27 20.94 6.98
C PHE A 128 -9.89 22.31 6.67
N ARG A 129 -9.12 23.16 6.00
CA ARG A 129 -9.56 24.47 5.50
C ARG A 129 -9.95 24.33 4.03
N SER A 130 -11.09 24.90 3.66
CA SER A 130 -11.53 24.95 2.26
C SER A 130 -10.53 25.73 1.40
N THR A 131 -10.20 25.21 0.22
CA THR A 131 -9.31 25.86 -0.77
C THR A 131 -9.98 26.10 -2.12
N GLY A 132 -11.17 25.53 -2.32
CA GLY A 132 -12.01 25.70 -3.50
C GLY A 132 -13.40 25.16 -3.19
N GLU A 133 -14.26 24.97 -4.19
CA GLU A 133 -15.62 24.45 -3.98
C GLU A 133 -15.59 23.03 -3.41
N LEU A 134 -14.82 22.14 -4.04
CA LEU A 134 -14.73 20.72 -3.72
C LEU A 134 -13.38 20.29 -3.15
N SER A 135 -12.50 21.25 -2.83
CA SER A 135 -11.17 20.97 -2.29
C SER A 135 -10.95 21.57 -0.90
N SER A 136 -10.19 20.84 -0.08
CA SER A 136 -9.74 21.29 1.24
C SER A 136 -8.30 20.85 1.50
N ARG A 137 -7.60 21.57 2.38
CA ARG A 137 -6.25 21.22 2.82
C ARG A 137 -6.10 21.30 4.34
N ARG A 138 -5.17 20.52 4.89
CA ARG A 138 -4.74 20.59 6.28
C ARG A 138 -3.21 20.66 6.34
N SER A 139 -2.68 21.59 7.12
CA SER A 139 -1.24 21.64 7.41
C SER A 139 -0.89 20.50 8.36
N LEU A 140 0.20 19.79 8.05
CA LEU A 140 0.74 18.72 8.88
C LEU A 140 1.94 19.16 9.72
N GLN A 141 2.37 20.42 9.62
CA GLN A 141 3.56 20.91 10.32
C GLN A 141 3.51 20.71 11.84
N ALA A 142 2.33 20.85 12.44
CA ALA A 142 2.12 20.64 13.87
C ALA A 142 2.48 19.22 14.31
N TYR A 143 2.37 18.23 13.42
CA TYR A 143 2.67 16.84 13.76
C TYR A 143 4.14 16.47 13.64
N ARG A 144 4.99 17.29 13.00
CA ARG A 144 6.42 16.97 12.82
C ARG A 144 7.18 16.80 14.14
N LYS A 145 6.71 17.44 15.20
CA LYS A 145 7.29 17.37 16.55
C LYS A 145 6.43 16.57 17.53
N ARG A 146 5.33 15.96 17.08
CA ARG A 146 4.43 15.22 17.95
C ARG A 146 5.09 13.89 18.31
N CYS A 147 5.23 13.60 19.60
CA CYS A 147 5.68 12.29 20.04
C CYS A 147 4.59 11.26 19.73
N VAL A 148 4.91 10.26 18.92
CA VAL A 148 4.05 9.11 18.65
C VAL A 148 4.92 7.87 18.75
N ASP A 149 4.53 6.96 19.63
CA ASP A 149 5.23 5.69 19.82
C ASP A 149 4.84 4.72 18.71
N PHE A 150 5.49 4.87 17.55
CA PHE A 150 5.31 3.93 16.47
C PHE A 150 5.94 2.59 16.81
N VAL A 151 5.23 1.51 16.49
CA VAL A 151 5.80 0.17 16.53
C VAL A 151 6.99 0.14 15.56
N PRO A 152 8.21 -0.20 16.02
CA PRO A 152 9.37 -0.27 15.16
C PRO A 152 9.15 -1.32 14.08
N SER A 153 9.69 -1.05 12.89
CA SER A 153 9.61 -2.04 11.81
C SER A 153 10.44 -3.26 12.20
N PRO A 154 9.87 -4.48 12.14
CA PRO A 154 10.66 -5.67 12.41
C PRO A 154 11.80 -5.73 11.40
N SER A 155 13.02 -5.95 11.89
CA SER A 155 14.17 -6.20 11.03
C SER A 155 13.95 -7.51 10.28
N ILE A 156 14.30 -7.52 8.99
CA ILE A 156 14.31 -8.76 8.22
C ILE A 156 15.42 -9.65 8.79
N THR A 157 15.05 -10.83 9.28
CA THR A 157 16.04 -11.80 9.76
C THR A 157 16.81 -12.40 8.58
N ALA A 158 18.04 -12.85 8.81
CA ALA A 158 18.82 -13.55 7.79
C ALA A 158 18.07 -14.76 7.21
N ALA A 159 17.32 -15.49 8.05
CA ALA A 159 16.49 -16.62 7.63
C ALA A 159 15.32 -16.18 6.73
N ALA A 160 14.61 -15.11 7.10
CA ALA A 160 13.53 -14.57 6.27
C ALA A 160 14.07 -14.04 4.93
N PHE A 161 15.24 -13.40 4.94
CA PHE A 161 15.91 -12.98 3.72
C PHE A 161 16.29 -14.16 2.82
N ALA A 162 16.89 -15.21 3.39
CA ALA A 162 17.26 -16.41 2.64
C ALA A 162 16.04 -17.09 1.99
N ASP A 163 14.91 -17.17 2.71
CA ASP A 163 13.64 -17.68 2.17
C ASP A 163 13.11 -16.80 1.03
N MET A 164 13.11 -15.47 1.20
CA MET A 164 12.72 -14.54 0.11
C MET A 164 13.61 -14.69 -1.12
N LYS A 165 14.93 -14.81 -0.92
CA LYS A 165 15.90 -15.06 -1.99
C LYS A 165 15.61 -16.38 -2.70
N GLN A 166 15.34 -17.46 -1.96
CA GLN A 166 15.01 -18.76 -2.56
C GLN A 166 13.73 -18.69 -3.41
N ARG A 167 12.71 -17.95 -2.96
CA ARG A 167 11.47 -17.74 -3.72
C ARG A 167 11.73 -16.97 -5.00
N LEU A 168 12.58 -15.94 -4.93
CA LEU A 168 12.99 -15.16 -6.09
C LEU A 168 13.79 -16.02 -7.09
N ASP A 169 14.78 -16.77 -6.61
CA ASP A 169 15.59 -17.68 -7.44
C ASP A 169 14.69 -18.69 -8.17
N ARG A 170 13.69 -19.23 -7.48
CA ARG A 170 12.68 -20.12 -8.08
C ARG A 170 11.83 -19.40 -9.13
N ALA A 171 11.36 -18.17 -8.84
CA ALA A 171 10.61 -17.38 -9.82
C ALA A 171 11.44 -17.15 -11.10
N SER A 172 12.73 -16.81 -10.97
CA SER A 172 13.64 -16.67 -12.11
C SER A 172 13.77 -17.96 -12.92
N GLN A 173 13.89 -19.11 -12.28
CA GLN A 173 13.91 -20.41 -12.97
C GLN A 173 12.63 -20.69 -13.75
N TRP A 174 11.46 -20.35 -13.20
CA TRP A 174 10.19 -20.53 -13.88
C TRP A 174 10.07 -19.63 -15.12
N VAL A 175 10.56 -18.39 -15.03
CA VAL A 175 10.63 -17.46 -16.16
C VAL A 175 11.51 -18.02 -17.27
N GLU A 176 12.68 -18.54 -16.94
CA GLU A 176 13.59 -19.14 -17.92
C GLU A 176 13.00 -20.41 -18.55
N MET A 177 12.31 -21.25 -17.77
CA MET A 177 11.59 -22.40 -18.32
C MET A 177 10.53 -21.97 -19.35
N VAL A 178 9.74 -20.93 -19.04
CA VAL A 178 8.74 -20.38 -19.98
C VAL A 178 9.42 -19.81 -21.22
N ARG A 179 10.54 -19.09 -21.08
CA ARG A 179 11.35 -18.58 -22.20
C ARG A 179 11.79 -19.72 -23.12
N VAL A 180 12.40 -20.77 -22.59
CA VAL A 180 12.88 -21.93 -23.36
C VAL A 180 11.73 -22.63 -24.09
N GLN A 181 10.57 -22.80 -23.42
CA GLN A 181 9.39 -23.38 -24.05
C GLN A 181 8.90 -22.57 -25.25
N VAL A 182 8.87 -21.24 -25.10
CA VAL A 182 8.48 -20.28 -26.14
C VAL A 182 9.46 -20.29 -27.32
N GLU A 183 10.77 -20.32 -27.05
CA GLU A 183 11.80 -20.37 -28.09
C GLU A 183 11.77 -21.70 -28.86
N SER A 184 11.49 -22.81 -28.15
CA SER A 184 11.50 -24.16 -28.74
C SER A 184 10.27 -24.46 -29.61
N HIS A 185 9.09 -23.92 -29.26
CA HIS A 185 7.83 -24.22 -29.96
C HIS A 185 7.33 -23.03 -30.81
N GLY A 186 7.93 -21.85 -30.65
CA GLY A 186 7.44 -20.59 -31.22
C GLY A 186 6.13 -20.14 -30.58
N LEU A 187 5.76 -18.87 -30.77
CA LEU A 187 4.49 -18.30 -30.26
C LEU A 187 3.29 -18.53 -31.20
N GLY A 188 3.45 -19.37 -32.24
CA GLY A 188 2.55 -19.40 -33.39
C GLY A 188 2.65 -18.11 -34.22
N ARG A 189 2.23 -18.18 -35.49
CA ARG A 189 1.95 -16.94 -36.25
C ARG A 189 0.65 -16.39 -35.70
N ASP A 190 0.73 -15.32 -34.93
CA ASP A 190 -0.12 -14.14 -35.09
C ASP A 190 0.29 -13.08 -34.08
N GLY A 191 0.19 -11.81 -34.48
CA GLY A 191 0.39 -10.62 -33.66
C GLY A 191 -0.66 -10.46 -32.56
N SER A 192 -0.97 -11.54 -31.83
CA SER A 192 -1.82 -11.51 -30.66
C SER A 192 -1.11 -10.72 -29.56
N LYS A 193 -1.88 -9.86 -28.89
CA LYS A 193 -1.47 -9.10 -27.72
C LYS A 193 -0.72 -9.95 -26.69
N THR A 194 -1.08 -11.23 -26.57
CA THR A 194 -0.46 -12.26 -25.72
C THR A 194 1.03 -12.48 -26.01
N ALA A 195 1.44 -12.54 -27.29
CA ALA A 195 2.85 -12.73 -27.65
C ALA A 195 3.72 -11.50 -27.31
N ALA A 196 3.14 -10.30 -27.46
CA ALA A 196 3.79 -9.05 -27.08
C ALA A 196 3.87 -8.89 -25.54
N ASP A 197 2.80 -9.23 -24.82
CA ASP A 197 2.75 -9.21 -23.36
C ASP A 197 3.74 -10.21 -22.76
N LEU A 198 3.86 -11.41 -23.34
CA LEU A 198 4.84 -12.42 -22.89
C LEU A 198 6.28 -11.97 -23.15
N ARG A 199 6.58 -11.35 -24.30
CA ARG A 199 7.91 -10.76 -24.55
C ARG A 199 8.22 -9.63 -23.57
N LYS A 200 7.24 -8.78 -23.26
CA LYS A 200 7.39 -7.71 -22.25
C LYS A 200 7.65 -8.31 -20.86
N ALA A 201 6.93 -9.37 -20.49
CA ALA A 201 7.13 -10.12 -19.25
C ALA A 201 8.55 -10.66 -19.13
N LEU A 202 9.00 -11.41 -20.16
CA LEU A 202 10.34 -12.00 -20.20
C LEU A 202 11.46 -10.94 -20.13
N ASN A 203 11.27 -9.78 -20.77
CA ASN A 203 12.24 -8.67 -20.73
C ASN A 203 12.27 -7.96 -19.37
N CYS A 204 11.11 -7.71 -18.73
CA CYS A 204 11.06 -7.13 -17.39
C CYS A 204 11.73 -8.03 -16.35
N LEU A 205 11.60 -9.35 -16.52
CA LEU A 205 12.11 -10.34 -15.58
C LEU A 205 13.60 -10.67 -15.83
N GLY A 206 14.06 -10.67 -17.09
CA GLY A 206 15.50 -10.81 -17.40
C GLY A 206 16.37 -9.67 -16.82
N GLY A 207 15.80 -8.48 -16.63
CA GLY A 207 16.48 -7.35 -15.97
C GLY A 207 16.50 -7.40 -14.44
N LEU A 208 15.84 -8.39 -13.80
CA LEU A 208 15.88 -8.55 -12.35
C LEU A 208 17.19 -9.17 -11.88
N ASP A 209 17.81 -10.07 -12.65
CA ASP A 209 19.07 -10.72 -12.28
C ASP A 209 20.23 -9.71 -12.18
N ASP A 210 20.28 -8.74 -13.10
CA ASP A 210 21.27 -7.65 -13.08
C ASP A 210 21.04 -6.61 -11.96
N ARG A 211 19.79 -6.46 -11.49
CA ARG A 211 19.41 -5.45 -10.47
C ARG A 211 19.37 -5.98 -9.05
N ILE A 212 19.30 -7.30 -8.88
CA ILE A 212 19.26 -7.98 -7.56
C ILE A 212 20.64 -8.49 -7.15
N ARG A 213 21.70 -8.19 -7.91
CA ARG A 213 23.08 -8.15 -7.39
C ARG A 213 23.24 -7.03 -6.37
N TYR A 214 22.49 -7.12 -5.27
CA TYR A 214 22.78 -6.41 -4.03
C TYR A 214 23.81 -7.26 -3.30
N ASP A 215 24.97 -6.66 -3.04
CA ASP A 215 26.14 -7.31 -2.49
C ASP A 215 25.79 -7.93 -1.13
N ALA A 216 25.76 -9.26 -1.05
CA ALA A 216 25.45 -9.99 0.18
C ALA A 216 26.48 -9.71 1.30
N ASN A 217 27.58 -9.00 0.98
CA ASN A 217 28.59 -8.56 1.93
C ASN A 217 28.18 -7.31 2.75
N ASP A 218 27.17 -6.54 2.34
CA ASP A 218 26.72 -5.36 3.11
C ASP A 218 25.86 -5.73 4.34
N ALA A 219 25.37 -6.98 4.44
CA ALA A 219 24.60 -7.44 5.58
C ALA A 219 25.42 -7.68 6.86
N GLN A 220 26.76 -7.50 6.81
CA GLN A 220 27.64 -7.54 7.98
C GLN A 220 28.14 -6.14 8.41
N GLY A 221 27.63 -5.06 7.83
CA GLY A 221 28.04 -3.69 8.13
C GLY A 221 27.63 -3.22 9.52
N ILE A 222 28.59 -3.20 10.44
CA ILE A 222 28.60 -2.39 11.66
C ILE A 222 28.35 -0.93 11.29
N TRP A 223 27.33 -0.30 11.88
CA TRP A 223 27.13 1.15 11.79
C TRP A 223 27.76 1.81 13.01
N LEU A 224 28.81 2.61 12.79
CA LEU A 224 29.27 3.67 13.70
C LEU A 224 28.43 4.93 13.46
#